data_AF-A0A455UDK1-F1
#
_entry.id   AF-A0A455UDK1-F1
#
_cell.length_a   1.000
_cell.length_b   1.000
_cell.length_c   1.000
_cell.angle_alpha   90.00
_cell.angle_beta   90.00
_cell.angle_gamma   90.00
#
_symmetry.space_group_name_H-M   'P 1'
#
loop_
_entity.id
_entity.type
_entity.pdbx_description
1 polymer ?
#
loop_
_entity_poly.entity_id
_entity_poly.type
_entity_poly.pdbx_seq_one_letter_code
_entity_poly.pdbx_strand_id
1 'polypeptide(L)'
;MAQQNETDNPSREAYRLRLRCDELLQPQRYVETIFPNWGNLMLTSLNDISLTVAFALFSFCAVVIGIIGTRLAGIVDDLADRTGLGEAIAGAVLLGMATSLSGIVVSVTAAWTDKPELAMSNALGGIAVQTLFLTIADMAHRRANLEHAAASLGNIIQAALLLCLLSLLMVGRFAPEWTIWHVHPITPLLFIAYLFGLRLVRSSQQHPMWSPARTRETREDQPDETPGKLTLMRLWLIFLGLAFTIGFTGWLLERSATVIAEETGLSQAAVGVLMTSIATSLPELVTTVAAVRRGH
;
A
#
# COMPACT_ATOMS: atom_id res chain seq x y z
N MET A 1 -49.07 -14.50 47.90
CA MET A 1 -48.51 -15.79 47.45
C MET A 1 -48.91 -15.96 45.99
N ALA A 2 -48.06 -16.00 44.98
CA ALA A 2 -46.63 -16.26 44.94
C ALA A 2 -45.98 -15.42 43.81
N GLN A 3 -44.94 -14.67 44.16
CA GLN A 3 -43.81 -14.41 43.26
C GLN A 3 -43.06 -15.73 43.12
N GLN A 4 -42.78 -16.18 41.89
CA GLN A 4 -41.67 -17.06 41.45
C GLN A 4 -42.11 -17.96 40.30
N ASN A 5 -41.69 -17.61 39.08
CA ASN A 5 -41.00 -18.54 38.16
C ASN A 5 -40.60 -17.82 36.87
N GLU A 6 -39.68 -16.87 37.00
CA GLU A 6 -39.02 -16.24 35.85
C GLU A 6 -37.51 -16.51 35.88
N THR A 7 -37.14 -17.70 36.34
CA THR A 7 -35.76 -18.17 36.38
C THR A 7 -35.63 -19.43 35.53
N ASP A 8 -34.66 -19.37 34.62
CA ASP A 8 -34.06 -20.51 33.91
C ASP A 8 -34.69 -20.88 32.56
N ASN A 9 -34.66 -19.93 31.60
CA ASN A 9 -34.69 -20.29 30.19
C ASN A 9 -33.23 -20.29 29.66
N PRO A 10 -32.59 -21.46 29.48
CA PRO A 10 -31.19 -21.56 29.09
C PRO A 10 -30.88 -20.92 27.73
N SER A 11 -31.88 -20.75 26.87
CA SER A 11 -31.72 -20.06 25.58
C SER A 11 -31.53 -18.54 25.72
N ARG A 12 -32.15 -17.91 26.74
CA ARG A 12 -31.98 -16.47 27.01
C ARG A 12 -30.65 -16.17 27.67
N GLU A 13 -30.17 -17.04 28.55
CA GLU A 13 -28.83 -16.92 29.11
C GLU A 13 -27.75 -17.15 28.04
N ALA A 14 -27.90 -18.16 27.19
CA ALA A 14 -26.98 -18.37 26.06
C ALA A 14 -26.97 -17.17 25.09
N TYR A 15 -28.12 -16.55 24.84
CA TYR A 15 -28.21 -15.34 24.02
C TYR A 15 -27.57 -14.11 24.69
N ARG A 16 -27.78 -13.93 26.01
CA ARG A 16 -27.13 -12.86 26.79
C ARG A 16 -25.62 -13.07 26.89
N LEU A 17 -25.17 -14.31 27.04
CA LEU A 17 -23.75 -14.67 27.06
C LEU A 17 -23.12 -14.48 25.68
N ARG A 18 -23.83 -14.78 24.58
CA ARG A 18 -23.39 -14.44 23.21
C ARG A 18 -23.24 -12.94 23.02
N LEU A 19 -24.26 -12.15 23.36
CA LEU A 19 -24.20 -10.69 23.27
C LEU A 19 -23.06 -10.12 24.11
N ARG A 20 -22.82 -10.68 25.30
CA ARG A 20 -21.74 -10.24 26.18
C ARG A 20 -20.36 -10.70 25.72
N CYS A 21 -20.27 -11.86 25.05
CA CYS A 21 -19.06 -12.27 24.34
C CYS A 21 -18.79 -11.38 23.13
N ASP A 22 -19.81 -11.03 22.34
CA ASP A 22 -19.68 -10.11 21.20
C ASP A 22 -19.26 -8.71 21.67
N GLU A 23 -19.76 -8.25 22.82
CA GLU A 23 -19.37 -6.99 23.47
C GLU A 23 -17.93 -7.04 24.04
N LEU A 24 -17.46 -8.21 24.47
CA LEU A 24 -16.07 -8.43 24.93
C LEU A 24 -15.10 -8.69 23.77
N LEU A 25 -15.59 -9.12 22.61
CA LEU A 25 -14.84 -9.37 21.39
C LEU A 25 -14.72 -8.13 20.50
N GLN A 26 -15.25 -6.97 20.92
CA GLN A 26 -15.05 -5.72 20.19
C GLN A 26 -13.58 -5.27 20.32
N PRO A 27 -12.81 -5.23 19.21
CA PRO A 27 -11.41 -4.80 19.22
C PRO A 27 -11.23 -3.31 19.60
N GLN A 28 -12.30 -2.52 19.59
CA GLN A 28 -12.27 -1.08 19.90
C GLN A 28 -11.77 -0.76 21.31
N ARG A 29 -12.10 -1.57 22.32
CA ARG A 29 -11.83 -1.21 23.73
C ARG A 29 -10.35 -1.28 24.11
N TYR A 30 -9.54 -2.04 23.39
CA TYR A 30 -8.11 -2.22 23.68
C TYR A 30 -7.21 -1.17 23.00
N VAL A 31 -7.58 -0.70 21.81
CA VAL A 31 -6.80 0.30 21.06
C VAL A 31 -6.81 1.65 21.77
N GLU A 32 -7.93 2.03 22.41
CA GLU A 32 -8.04 3.25 23.23
C GLU A 32 -7.10 3.26 24.45
N THR A 33 -6.62 2.08 24.88
CA THR A 33 -5.79 1.96 26.10
C THR A 33 -4.29 2.20 25.83
N ILE A 34 -3.81 1.98 24.60
CA ILE A 34 -2.37 2.03 24.28
C ILE A 34 -1.91 3.45 23.87
N PHE A 35 -2.79 4.27 23.29
CA PHE A 35 -2.46 5.65 22.89
C PHE A 35 -3.58 6.65 23.24
N PRO A 36 -3.75 6.99 24.53
CA PRO A 36 -4.81 7.90 24.94
C PRO A 36 -4.42 9.33 24.53
N ASN A 37 -5.28 9.97 23.74
CA ASN A 37 -5.41 11.43 23.54
C ASN A 37 -4.66 12.13 22.38
N TRP A 38 -3.70 11.54 21.66
CA TRP A 38 -3.03 12.28 20.57
C TRP A 38 -3.86 12.34 19.27
N GLY A 39 -4.70 11.34 19.01
CA GLY A 39 -5.61 11.32 17.87
C GLY A 39 -6.92 12.09 18.11
N ASN A 40 -7.58 11.86 19.24
CA ASN A 40 -9.01 12.18 19.40
C ASN A 40 -9.39 13.66 19.17
N LEU A 41 -8.50 14.62 19.40
CA LEU A 41 -8.81 16.05 19.17
C LEU A 41 -8.76 16.45 17.68
N MET A 42 -7.82 15.90 16.91
CA MET A 42 -7.73 16.15 15.46
C MET A 42 -8.65 15.20 14.68
N LEU A 43 -8.88 14.00 15.21
CA LEU A 43 -9.72 12.96 14.64
C LEU A 43 -11.21 13.27 14.69
N THR A 44 -11.69 13.94 15.74
CA THR A 44 -13.09 14.39 15.81
C THR A 44 -13.36 15.52 14.82
N SER A 45 -12.46 16.50 14.72
CA SER A 45 -12.65 17.65 13.83
C SER A 45 -12.55 17.33 12.32
N LEU A 46 -11.91 16.22 11.95
CA LEU A 46 -11.81 15.76 10.56
C LEU A 46 -12.93 14.80 10.14
N ASN A 47 -13.63 14.19 11.09
CA ASN A 47 -14.78 13.31 10.79
C ASN A 47 -16.04 14.13 10.47
N ASP A 48 -16.17 15.35 10.97
CA ASP A 48 -17.33 16.23 10.73
C ASP A 48 -17.16 17.15 9.50
N ILE A 49 -16.23 16.83 8.59
CA ILE A 49 -16.01 17.66 7.38
C ILE A 49 -17.12 17.41 6.35
N SER A 50 -17.64 18.49 5.77
CA SER A 50 -18.62 18.37 4.69
C SER A 50 -18.07 17.56 3.50
N LEU A 51 -18.95 16.87 2.78
CA LEU A 51 -18.58 16.05 1.63
C LEU A 51 -17.74 16.83 0.58
N THR A 52 -18.05 18.10 0.34
CA THR A 52 -17.28 18.95 -0.57
C THR A 52 -15.85 19.17 -0.10
N VAL A 53 -15.66 19.39 1.21
CA VAL A 53 -14.34 19.53 1.81
C VAL A 53 -13.60 18.19 1.77
N ALA A 54 -14.27 17.07 1.97
CA ALA A 54 -13.67 15.75 1.86
C ALA A 54 -13.14 15.49 0.44
N PHE A 55 -13.92 15.76 -0.60
CA PHE A 55 -13.43 15.64 -1.99
C PHE A 55 -12.30 16.62 -2.30
N ALA A 56 -12.39 17.88 -1.85
CA ALA A 56 -11.33 18.86 -2.07
C ALA A 56 -10.02 18.45 -1.39
N LEU A 57 -10.09 17.96 -0.14
CA LEU A 57 -8.96 17.44 0.61
C LEU A 57 -8.38 16.20 -0.06
N PHE A 58 -9.23 15.26 -0.51
CA PHE A 58 -8.82 14.06 -1.22
C PHE A 58 -8.04 14.42 -2.49
N SER A 59 -8.60 15.30 -3.33
CA SER A 59 -7.95 15.76 -4.56
C SER A 59 -6.64 16.49 -4.28
N PHE A 60 -6.60 17.35 -3.26
CA PHE A 60 -5.38 18.02 -2.83
C PHE A 60 -4.30 17.00 -2.42
N CYS A 61 -4.66 16.01 -1.60
CA CYS A 61 -3.75 14.96 -1.18
C CYS A 61 -3.23 14.13 -2.36
N ALA A 62 -4.10 13.75 -3.30
CA ALA A 62 -3.70 13.03 -4.51
C ALA A 62 -2.68 13.82 -5.35
N VAL A 63 -2.91 15.12 -5.54
CA VAL A 63 -1.98 16.00 -6.26
C VAL A 63 -0.64 16.13 -5.52
N VAL A 64 -0.68 16.32 -4.19
CA VAL A 64 0.53 16.41 -3.37
C VAL A 64 1.31 15.10 -3.44
N ILE A 65 0.67 13.94 -3.27
CA ILE A 65 1.31 12.63 -3.39
C ILE A 65 1.97 12.50 -4.76
N GLY A 66 1.25 12.79 -5.85
CA GLY A 66 1.79 12.75 -7.21
C GLY A 66 3.04 13.63 -7.38
N ILE A 67 2.96 14.92 -7.03
CA ILE A 67 4.07 15.87 -7.22
C ILE A 67 5.27 15.52 -6.33
N ILE A 68 5.03 15.27 -5.04
CA ILE A 68 6.09 14.99 -4.07
C ILE A 68 6.73 13.63 -4.36
N GLY A 69 5.93 12.63 -4.71
CA GLY A 69 6.40 11.31 -5.09
C GLY A 69 7.29 11.34 -6.34
N THR A 70 6.91 12.10 -7.39
CA THR A 70 7.78 12.27 -8.57
C THR A 70 9.08 12.99 -8.22
N ARG A 71 9.04 14.00 -7.33
CA ARG A 71 10.27 14.66 -6.87
C ARG A 71 11.15 13.74 -6.04
N LEU A 72 10.54 12.86 -5.25
CA LEU A 72 11.25 11.90 -4.42
C LEU A 72 12.05 10.90 -5.26
N ALA A 73 11.54 10.52 -6.44
CA ALA A 73 12.28 9.72 -7.41
C ALA A 73 13.61 10.35 -7.81
N GLY A 74 13.60 11.62 -8.25
CA GLY A 74 14.84 12.31 -8.60
C GLY A 74 15.83 12.46 -7.43
N ILE A 75 15.34 12.59 -6.19
CA ILE A 75 16.21 12.61 -5.00
C ILE A 75 16.81 11.23 -4.72
N VAL A 76 16.10 10.14 -5.01
CA VAL A 76 16.63 8.78 -4.90
C VAL A 76 17.71 8.54 -5.95
N ASP A 77 17.52 9.02 -7.18
CA ASP A 77 18.52 8.93 -8.25
C ASP A 77 19.81 9.68 -7.85
N ASP A 78 19.69 10.94 -7.42
CA ASP A 78 20.82 11.75 -6.88
C ASP A 78 21.54 11.05 -5.72
N LEU A 79 20.79 10.31 -4.90
CA LEU A 79 21.32 9.60 -3.76
C LEU A 79 22.04 8.31 -4.18
N ALA A 80 21.54 7.61 -5.20
CA ALA A 80 22.16 6.44 -5.80
C ALA A 80 23.55 6.77 -6.36
N ASP A 81 23.63 7.86 -7.12
CA ASP A 81 24.85 8.33 -7.77
C ASP A 81 25.95 8.65 -6.77
N ARG A 82 25.58 9.34 -5.68
CA ARG A 82 26.56 9.75 -4.66
C ARG A 82 26.97 8.66 -3.69
N THR A 83 26.05 7.76 -3.36
CA THR A 83 26.33 6.68 -2.41
C THR A 83 27.04 5.52 -3.09
N GLY A 84 27.01 5.46 -4.43
CA GLY A 84 27.56 4.33 -5.19
C GLY A 84 26.76 3.04 -4.96
N LEU A 85 25.52 3.13 -4.47
CA LEU A 85 24.67 1.97 -4.23
C LEU A 85 24.27 1.25 -5.53
N GLY A 86 24.47 1.91 -6.68
CA GLY A 86 23.94 1.49 -7.98
C GLY A 86 22.45 1.87 -8.10
N GLU A 87 22.10 2.55 -9.19
CA GLU A 87 20.75 3.05 -9.47
C GLU A 87 19.68 1.97 -9.35
N ALA A 88 19.97 0.74 -9.82
CA ALA A 88 19.04 -0.38 -9.71
C ALA A 88 18.71 -0.76 -8.26
N ILE A 89 19.69 -0.73 -7.35
CA ILE A 89 19.47 -1.08 -5.93
C ILE A 89 18.78 0.08 -5.20
N ALA A 90 19.21 1.32 -5.46
CA ALA A 90 18.60 2.50 -4.89
C ALA A 90 17.13 2.64 -5.32
N GLY A 91 16.84 2.41 -6.61
CA GLY A 91 15.47 2.36 -7.12
C GLY A 91 14.65 1.24 -6.50
N ALA A 92 15.18 0.00 -6.46
CA ALA A 92 14.43 -1.12 -5.89
C ALA A 92 14.10 -0.93 -4.39
N VAL A 93 15.03 -0.37 -3.62
CA VAL A 93 14.89 -0.24 -2.16
C VAL A 93 14.32 1.10 -1.76
N LEU A 94 15.04 2.20 -2.04
CA LEU A 94 14.68 3.52 -1.54
C LEU A 94 13.46 4.08 -2.27
N LEU A 95 13.42 4.00 -3.60
CA LEU A 95 12.27 4.46 -4.37
C LEU A 95 11.06 3.58 -4.10
N GLY A 96 11.21 2.25 -4.15
CA GLY A 96 10.11 1.32 -3.86
C GLY A 96 9.48 1.49 -2.47
N MET A 97 10.30 1.69 -1.43
CA MET A 97 9.78 2.02 -0.09
C MET A 97 9.08 3.37 -0.05
N ALA A 98 9.63 4.37 -0.75
CA ALA A 98 9.13 5.73 -0.72
C ALA A 98 7.81 5.92 -1.49
N THR A 99 7.65 5.27 -2.65
CA THR A 99 6.39 5.33 -3.41
C THR A 99 5.28 4.54 -2.73
N SER A 100 5.63 3.39 -2.16
CA SER A 100 4.69 2.55 -1.39
C SER A 100 4.28 3.17 -0.07
N LEU A 101 5.00 4.19 0.43
CA LEU A 101 4.78 4.76 1.76
C LEU A 101 3.35 5.31 1.93
N SER A 102 2.84 6.05 0.93
CA SER A 102 1.48 6.59 1.00
C SER A 102 0.43 5.48 1.09
N GLY A 103 0.56 4.44 0.25
CA GLY A 103 -0.32 3.28 0.25
C GLY A 103 -0.27 2.49 1.56
N ILE A 104 0.92 2.29 2.12
CA ILE A 104 1.10 1.64 3.43
C ILE A 104 0.43 2.47 4.52
N VAL A 105 0.63 3.78 4.56
CA VAL A 105 0.01 4.64 5.57
C VAL A 105 -1.51 4.63 5.44
N VAL A 106 -2.06 4.69 4.22
CA VAL A 106 -3.51 4.57 3.99
C VAL A 106 -4.04 3.25 4.51
N SER A 107 -3.43 2.12 4.12
CA SER A 107 -3.90 0.79 4.53
C SER A 107 -3.74 0.55 6.04
N VAL A 108 -2.62 0.97 6.64
CA VAL A 108 -2.41 0.85 8.10
C VAL A 108 -3.39 1.73 8.85
N THR A 109 -3.57 2.98 8.44
CA THR A 109 -4.50 3.91 9.10
C THR A 109 -5.93 3.41 8.99
N ALA A 110 -6.37 2.98 7.80
CA ALA A 110 -7.70 2.44 7.58
C ALA A 110 -7.96 1.18 8.44
N ALA A 111 -6.99 0.26 8.50
CA ALA A 111 -7.10 -0.91 9.35
C ALA A 111 -7.14 -0.54 10.85
N TRP A 112 -6.39 0.49 11.26
CA TRP A 112 -6.41 1.01 12.63
C TRP A 112 -7.77 1.63 12.98
N THR A 113 -8.47 2.23 12.03
CA THR A 113 -9.76 2.89 12.22
C THR A 113 -10.96 1.99 11.93
N ASP A 114 -10.81 0.67 12.12
CA ASP A 114 -11.85 -0.33 11.87
C ASP A 114 -12.42 -0.32 10.44
N LYS A 115 -11.59 0.02 9.46
CA LYS A 115 -11.92 -0.05 8.01
C LYS A 115 -11.00 -1.02 7.28
N PRO A 116 -10.96 -2.32 7.67
CA PRO A 116 -10.12 -3.31 7.01
C PRO A 116 -10.51 -3.52 5.54
N GLU A 117 -11.77 -3.31 5.17
CA GLU A 117 -12.20 -3.37 3.77
C GLU A 117 -11.55 -2.28 2.91
N LEU A 118 -11.45 -1.05 3.42
CA LEU A 118 -10.74 0.05 2.76
C LEU A 118 -9.25 -0.27 2.65
N ALA A 119 -8.66 -0.79 3.73
CA ALA A 119 -7.24 -1.16 3.76
C ALA A 119 -6.88 -2.25 2.73
N MET A 120 -7.69 -3.31 2.64
CA MET A 120 -7.50 -4.40 1.69
C MET A 120 -7.74 -3.94 0.26
N SER A 121 -8.82 -3.20 0.01
CA SER A 121 -9.14 -2.70 -1.33
C SER A 121 -8.11 -1.70 -1.85
N ASN A 122 -7.51 -0.87 -1.00
CA ASN A 122 -6.38 -0.01 -1.36
C ASN A 122 -5.15 -0.83 -1.81
N ALA A 123 -4.80 -1.89 -1.07
CA ALA A 123 -3.65 -2.72 -1.42
C ALA A 123 -3.87 -3.50 -2.73
N LEU A 124 -5.05 -4.11 -2.88
CA LEU A 124 -5.42 -4.87 -4.07
C LEU A 124 -5.60 -3.97 -5.29
N GLY A 125 -6.29 -2.84 -5.10
CA GLY A 125 -6.51 -1.85 -6.14
C GLY A 125 -5.20 -1.20 -6.58
N GLY A 126 -4.25 -0.96 -5.68
CA GLY A 126 -2.91 -0.44 -6.01
C GLY A 126 -2.20 -1.33 -7.03
N ILE A 127 -2.17 -2.64 -6.78
CA ILE A 127 -1.60 -3.62 -7.73
C ILE A 127 -2.32 -3.56 -9.09
N ALA A 128 -3.66 -3.53 -9.07
CA ALA A 128 -4.46 -3.49 -10.30
C ALA A 128 -4.23 -2.20 -11.09
N VAL A 129 -4.17 -1.05 -10.42
CA VAL A 129 -3.96 0.27 -10.99
C VAL A 129 -2.54 0.40 -11.54
N GLN A 130 -1.52 -0.03 -10.81
CA GLN A 130 -0.13 -0.07 -11.28
C GLN A 130 -0.01 -0.92 -12.55
N THR A 131 -0.60 -2.12 -12.54
CA THR A 131 -0.62 -3.02 -13.70
C THR A 131 -1.35 -2.39 -14.89
N LEU A 132 -2.48 -1.72 -14.64
CA LEU A 132 -3.22 -0.99 -15.66
C LEU A 132 -2.39 0.14 -16.26
N PHE A 133 -1.70 0.92 -15.42
CA PHE A 133 -0.83 2.02 -15.87
C PHE A 133 0.33 1.52 -16.73
N LEU A 134 0.97 0.42 -16.33
CA LEU A 134 1.99 -0.24 -17.16
C LEU A 134 1.40 -0.71 -18.48
N THR A 135 0.24 -1.35 -18.47
CA THR A 135 -0.44 -1.80 -19.70
C THR A 135 -0.75 -0.63 -20.64
N ILE A 136 -1.22 0.49 -20.09
CA ILE A 136 -1.49 1.71 -20.86
C ILE A 136 -0.19 2.29 -21.44
N ALA A 137 0.89 2.30 -20.65
CA ALA A 137 2.20 2.77 -21.10
C ALA A 137 2.75 1.91 -22.24
N ASP A 138 2.67 0.58 -22.12
CA ASP A 138 3.10 -0.39 -23.14
C ASP A 138 2.30 -0.23 -24.44
N MET A 139 0.98 -0.12 -24.34
CA MET A 139 0.11 0.13 -25.50
C MET A 139 0.44 1.45 -26.21
N ALA A 140 0.77 2.49 -25.44
CA ALA A 140 1.12 3.79 -25.97
C ALA A 140 2.52 3.81 -26.64
N HIS A 141 3.45 2.93 -26.24
CA HIS A 141 4.82 2.88 -26.76
C HIS A 141 5.19 1.51 -27.36
N ARG A 142 4.47 1.15 -28.43
CA ARG A 142 4.62 -0.08 -29.25
C ARG A 142 6.02 -0.31 -29.89
N ARG A 143 7.04 0.51 -29.59
CA ARG A 143 8.40 0.40 -30.14
C ARG A 143 9.48 0.02 -29.14
N ALA A 144 9.21 0.00 -27.84
CA ALA A 144 10.15 -0.52 -26.85
C ALA A 144 10.04 -2.06 -26.81
N ASN A 145 11.15 -2.75 -27.03
CA ASN A 145 11.25 -4.20 -27.13
C ASN A 145 11.11 -4.88 -25.74
N LEU A 146 10.01 -4.59 -25.03
CA LEU A 146 9.76 -5.03 -23.65
C LEU A 146 9.58 -6.55 -23.53
N GLU A 147 9.25 -7.23 -24.63
CA GLU A 147 9.19 -8.70 -24.68
C GLU A 147 10.51 -9.37 -24.28
N HIS A 148 11.65 -8.71 -24.54
CA HIS A 148 12.96 -9.24 -24.16
C HIS A 148 13.38 -8.88 -22.73
N ALA A 149 12.86 -7.81 -22.11
CA ALA A 149 13.23 -7.40 -20.75
C ALA A 149 12.29 -7.95 -19.65
N ALA A 150 11.02 -8.20 -19.99
CA ALA A 150 9.97 -8.56 -19.04
C ALA A 150 10.01 -10.04 -18.59
N ALA A 151 10.54 -10.94 -19.41
CA ALA A 151 10.61 -12.37 -19.12
C ALA A 151 11.84 -12.76 -18.28
N SER A 152 12.18 -11.95 -17.27
CA SER A 152 13.15 -12.38 -16.27
C SER A 152 12.49 -13.42 -15.37
N LEU A 153 13.16 -14.56 -15.15
CA LEU A 153 12.67 -15.64 -14.28
C LEU A 153 12.30 -15.10 -12.88
N GLY A 154 13.00 -14.06 -12.42
CA GLY A 154 12.71 -13.34 -11.17
C GLY A 154 11.33 -12.67 -11.16
N ASN A 155 10.95 -11.95 -12.23
CA ASN A 155 9.65 -11.29 -12.34
C ASN A 155 8.50 -12.31 -12.34
N ILE A 156 8.69 -13.44 -13.04
CA ILE A 156 7.69 -14.52 -13.09
C ILE A 156 7.49 -15.14 -11.70
N ILE A 157 8.57 -15.40 -10.94
CA ILE A 157 8.48 -15.96 -9.59
C ILE A 157 7.87 -14.93 -8.61
N GLN A 158 8.20 -13.64 -8.75
CA GLN A 158 7.56 -12.58 -7.96
C GLN A 158 6.07 -12.47 -8.25
N ALA A 159 5.65 -12.54 -9.53
CA ALA A 159 4.25 -12.56 -9.92
C ALA A 159 3.52 -13.81 -9.38
N ALA A 160 4.15 -14.99 -9.46
CA ALA A 160 3.61 -16.22 -8.89
C ALA A 160 3.45 -16.15 -7.37
N LEU A 161 4.43 -15.56 -6.66
CA LEU A 161 4.34 -15.30 -5.23
C LEU A 161 3.15 -14.37 -4.92
N LEU A 162 3.01 -13.28 -5.67
CA LEU A 162 1.88 -12.35 -5.50
C LEU A 162 0.54 -13.08 -5.69
N LEU A 163 0.37 -13.84 -6.77
CA LEU A 163 -0.83 -14.64 -7.02
C LEU A 163 -1.12 -15.65 -5.92
N CYS A 164 -0.08 -16.27 -5.36
CA CYS A 164 -0.21 -17.20 -4.23
C CYS A 164 -0.72 -16.47 -2.97
N LEU A 165 -0.15 -15.32 -2.64
CA LEU A 165 -0.57 -14.51 -1.48
C LEU A 165 -2.02 -14.01 -1.65
N LEU A 166 -2.38 -13.54 -2.85
CA LEU A 166 -3.75 -13.11 -3.16
C LEU A 166 -4.76 -14.26 -3.05
N SER A 167 -4.38 -15.44 -3.53
CA SER A 167 -5.20 -16.64 -3.42
C SER A 167 -5.40 -17.04 -1.95
N LEU A 168 -4.37 -16.90 -1.11
CA LEU A 168 -4.47 -17.18 0.32
C LEU A 168 -5.36 -16.16 1.06
N LEU A 169 -5.32 -14.89 0.67
CA LEU A 169 -6.27 -13.86 1.11
C LEU A 169 -7.72 -14.23 0.77
N MET A 170 -7.98 -14.72 -0.45
CA MET A 170 -9.31 -15.21 -0.84
C MET A 170 -9.74 -16.40 -0.01
N VAL A 171 -8.86 -17.39 0.21
CA VAL A 171 -9.16 -18.52 1.10
C VAL A 171 -9.54 -18.01 2.49
N GLY A 172 -8.86 -16.99 3.01
CA GLY A 172 -9.19 -16.44 4.34
C GLY A 172 -10.49 -15.72 4.43
N ARG A 173 -10.96 -15.12 3.34
CA ARG A 173 -12.28 -14.50 3.30
C ARG A 173 -13.42 -15.54 3.38
N PHE A 174 -13.20 -16.74 2.88
CA PHE A 174 -14.21 -17.82 2.86
C PHE A 174 -13.97 -18.91 3.91
N ALA A 175 -12.86 -18.85 4.65
CA ALA A 175 -12.59 -19.74 5.74
C ALA A 175 -13.52 -19.47 6.94
N PRO A 176 -13.79 -20.47 7.78
CA PRO A 176 -14.48 -20.27 9.05
C PRO A 176 -13.76 -19.20 9.89
N GLU A 177 -14.50 -18.45 10.71
CA GLU A 177 -13.96 -17.42 11.63
C GLU A 177 -13.21 -18.04 12.82
N TRP A 178 -12.30 -18.97 12.54
CA TRP A 178 -11.46 -19.57 13.55
C TRP A 178 -10.28 -18.64 13.81
N THR A 179 -10.29 -18.02 14.98
CA THR A 179 -9.18 -17.18 15.44
C THR A 179 -8.44 -17.88 16.57
N ILE A 180 -7.11 -17.86 16.51
CA ILE A 180 -6.25 -18.30 17.60
C ILE A 180 -5.58 -17.03 18.10
N TRP A 181 -5.79 -16.67 19.37
CA TRP A 181 -5.27 -15.41 19.93
C TRP A 181 -5.69 -14.16 19.13
N HIS A 182 -6.92 -14.12 18.61
CA HIS A 182 -7.45 -13.04 17.76
C HIS A 182 -6.73 -12.87 16.41
N VAL A 183 -5.83 -13.79 16.06
CA VAL A 183 -5.17 -13.83 14.76
C VAL A 183 -5.76 -14.98 13.95
N HIS A 184 -6.22 -14.67 12.73
CA HIS A 184 -6.64 -15.71 11.80
C HIS A 184 -5.39 -16.53 11.38
N PRO A 185 -5.44 -17.88 11.35
CA PRO A 185 -4.30 -18.73 10.97
C PRO A 185 -3.66 -18.40 9.60
N ILE A 186 -4.40 -17.67 8.77
CA ILE A 186 -3.92 -17.22 7.46
C ILE A 186 -2.92 -16.08 7.55
N THR A 187 -2.97 -15.23 8.58
CA THR A 187 -1.99 -14.16 8.76
C THR A 187 -0.56 -14.70 8.95
N PRO A 188 -0.28 -15.63 9.89
CA PRO A 188 1.06 -16.22 9.99
C PRO A 188 1.41 -17.06 8.75
N LEU A 189 0.43 -17.70 8.10
CA LEU A 189 0.66 -18.45 6.86
C LEU A 189 1.04 -17.53 5.69
N LEU A 190 0.40 -16.37 5.55
CA LEU A 190 0.77 -15.32 4.59
C LEU A 190 2.20 -14.84 4.82
N PHE A 191 2.56 -14.60 6.09
CA PHE A 191 3.91 -14.17 6.45
C PHE A 191 4.96 -15.25 6.11
N ILE A 192 4.68 -16.51 6.44
CA ILE A 192 5.56 -17.65 6.09
C ILE A 192 5.67 -17.82 4.57
N ALA A 193 4.54 -17.78 3.86
CA ALA A 193 4.51 -17.88 2.40
C ALA A 193 5.30 -16.74 1.73
N TYR A 194 5.18 -15.51 2.25
CA TYR A 194 5.95 -14.36 1.79
C TYR A 194 7.45 -14.54 2.03
N LEU A 195 7.88 -14.95 3.23
CA LEU A 195 9.30 -15.19 3.53
C LEU A 195 9.88 -16.33 2.69
N PHE A 196 9.13 -17.42 2.53
CA PHE A 196 9.51 -18.54 1.68
C PHE A 196 9.64 -18.11 0.21
N GLY A 197 8.64 -17.38 -0.29
CA GLY A 197 8.66 -16.81 -1.63
C GLY A 197 9.83 -15.87 -1.86
N LEU A 198 10.13 -14.99 -0.90
CA LEU A 198 11.28 -14.09 -0.97
C LEU A 198 12.60 -14.87 -1.05
N ARG A 199 12.71 -15.97 -0.29
CA ARG A 199 13.88 -16.86 -0.36
C ARG A 199 13.98 -17.53 -1.73
N LEU A 200 12.86 -17.97 -2.30
CA LEU A 200 12.80 -18.60 -3.63
C LEU A 200 13.18 -17.62 -4.75
N VAL A 201 12.65 -16.39 -4.71
CA VAL A 201 13.01 -15.30 -5.63
C VAL A 201 14.51 -15.03 -5.56
N ARG A 202 15.06 -14.86 -4.34
CA ARG A 202 16.50 -14.63 -4.15
C ARG A 202 17.35 -15.78 -4.69
N SER A 203 16.96 -17.03 -4.42
CA SER A 203 17.68 -18.21 -4.91
C SER A 203 17.67 -18.31 -6.43
N SER A 204 16.58 -17.87 -7.08
CA SER A 204 16.47 -17.87 -8.54
C SER A 204 17.29 -16.74 -9.17
N GLN A 205 17.40 -15.58 -8.52
CA GLN A 205 18.22 -14.46 -9.01
C GLN A 205 19.74 -14.69 -8.87
N GLN A 206 20.17 -15.62 -8.02
CA GLN A 206 21.60 -15.97 -7.87
C GLN A 206 22.13 -16.87 -9.00
N HIS A 207 21.25 -17.52 -9.77
CA HIS A 207 21.59 -18.29 -10.97
C HIS A 207 20.73 -17.84 -12.16
N PRO A 208 20.98 -16.64 -12.72
CA PRO A 208 20.24 -16.18 -13.89
C PRO A 208 20.53 -17.11 -15.06
N MET A 209 19.56 -17.95 -15.45
CA MET A 209 19.63 -18.81 -16.65
C MET A 209 19.62 -18.00 -17.96
N TRP A 210 19.32 -16.71 -17.86
CA TRP A 210 19.26 -15.76 -18.95
C TRP A 210 19.89 -14.45 -18.48
N SER A 211 20.89 -13.97 -19.21
CA SER A 211 21.40 -12.60 -19.07
C SER A 211 20.79 -11.76 -20.20
N PRO A 212 20.39 -10.50 -19.95
CA PRO A 212 19.88 -9.65 -21.01
C PRO A 212 20.93 -9.53 -22.11
N ALA A 213 20.60 -10.03 -23.30
CA ALA A 213 21.43 -9.80 -24.48
C ALA A 213 21.46 -8.28 -24.72
N ARG A 214 22.64 -7.66 -24.61
CA ARG A 214 22.82 -6.24 -24.92
C ARG A 214 22.41 -6.02 -26.37
N THR A 215 21.21 -5.51 -26.60
CA THR A 215 20.77 -5.09 -27.93
C THR A 215 21.26 -3.66 -28.18
N ARG A 216 21.37 -3.25 -29.45
CA ARG A 216 21.82 -1.89 -29.82
C ARG A 216 20.97 -0.76 -29.20
N GLU A 217 19.76 -1.08 -28.77
CA GLU A 217 18.80 -0.18 -28.14
C GLU A 217 18.90 -0.17 -26.60
N THR A 218 19.64 -1.10 -25.98
CA THR A 218 19.83 -1.14 -24.52
C THR A 218 20.90 -0.11 -24.13
N ARG A 219 20.48 1.11 -23.79
CA ARG A 219 21.36 2.09 -23.14
C ARG A 219 21.50 1.73 -21.66
N GLU A 220 22.73 1.45 -21.23
CA GLU A 220 23.04 1.47 -19.80
C GLU A 220 22.93 2.93 -19.35
N ASP A 221 22.06 3.18 -18.37
CA ASP A 221 21.99 4.48 -17.71
C ASP A 221 23.36 4.73 -17.09
N GLN A 222 23.99 5.82 -17.49
CA GLN A 222 25.28 6.24 -16.96
C GLN A 222 25.00 7.41 -16.04
N PRO A 223 25.58 7.42 -14.82
CA PRO A 223 25.38 8.51 -13.87
C PRO A 223 25.64 9.84 -14.54
N ASP A 224 24.71 10.80 -14.40
CA ASP A 224 24.85 12.12 -15.00
C ASP A 224 26.21 12.73 -14.61
N GLU A 225 27.02 13.11 -15.60
CA GLU A 225 28.40 13.59 -15.39
C GLU A 225 28.50 14.88 -14.53
N THR A 226 27.37 15.55 -14.27
CA THR A 226 27.30 16.71 -13.39
C THR A 226 26.96 16.33 -11.96
N PRO A 227 27.93 16.20 -11.05
CA PRO A 227 27.63 16.03 -9.63
C PRO A 227 26.78 17.22 -9.16
N GLY A 228 25.57 16.94 -8.69
CA GLY A 228 24.66 17.97 -8.20
C GLY A 228 25.32 18.89 -7.16
N LYS A 229 24.75 20.08 -6.93
CA LYS A 229 25.34 21.06 -6.00
C LYS A 229 25.06 20.74 -4.52
N LEU A 230 24.27 19.70 -4.22
CA LEU A 230 23.78 19.39 -2.88
C LEU A 230 24.72 18.44 -2.13
N THR A 231 24.98 18.72 -0.85
CA THR A 231 25.73 17.80 0.02
C THR A 231 24.91 16.53 0.29
N LEU A 232 25.57 15.37 0.46
CA LEU A 232 24.92 14.09 0.76
C LEU A 232 23.96 14.16 1.97
N MET A 233 24.36 14.87 3.03
CA MET A 233 23.50 15.09 4.20
C MET A 233 22.21 15.83 3.85
N ARG A 234 22.29 16.81 2.94
CA ARG A 234 21.14 17.58 2.49
C ARG A 234 20.19 16.74 1.64
N LEU A 235 20.71 15.82 0.82
CA LEU A 235 19.90 14.85 0.07
C LEU A 235 19.11 13.94 1.01
N TRP A 236 19.75 13.38 2.03
CA TRP A 236 19.05 12.57 3.05
C TRP A 236 17.98 13.36 3.80
N LEU A 237 18.26 14.60 4.18
CA LEU A 237 17.27 15.46 4.84
C LEU A 237 16.08 15.78 3.93
N ILE A 238 16.33 16.05 2.64
CA ILE A 238 15.26 16.26 1.66
C ILE A 238 14.46 14.96 1.49
N PHE A 239 15.12 13.82 1.31
CA PHE A 239 14.48 12.51 1.19
C PHE A 239 13.55 12.23 2.38
N LEU A 240 14.05 12.39 3.61
CA LEU A 240 13.25 12.19 4.83
C LEU A 240 12.09 13.19 4.94
N GLY A 241 12.32 14.46 4.58
CA GLY A 241 11.27 15.48 4.59
C GLY A 241 10.14 15.20 3.59
N LEU A 242 10.50 14.78 2.38
CA LEU A 242 9.54 14.39 1.35
C LEU A 242 8.80 13.10 1.75
N ALA A 243 9.51 12.08 2.24
CA ALA A 243 8.91 10.84 2.74
C ALA A 243 7.92 11.11 3.88
N PHE A 244 8.29 11.96 4.85
CA PHE A 244 7.39 12.38 5.91
C PHE A 244 6.14 13.09 5.36
N THR A 245 6.32 13.98 4.38
CA THR A 245 5.21 14.68 3.73
C THR A 245 4.27 13.70 3.03
N ILE A 246 4.79 12.70 2.31
CA ILE A 246 3.99 11.65 1.67
C ILE A 246 3.24 10.83 2.71
N GLY A 247 3.90 10.40 3.79
CA GLY A 247 3.26 9.65 4.86
C GLY A 247 2.13 10.44 5.52
N PHE A 248 2.38 11.69 5.90
CA PHE A 248 1.36 12.56 6.47
C PHE A 248 0.19 12.80 5.50
N THR A 249 0.48 13.00 4.22
CA THR A 249 -0.56 13.18 3.19
C THR A 249 -1.37 11.90 2.99
N GLY A 250 -0.75 10.71 3.06
CA GLY A 250 -1.45 9.43 3.03
C GLY A 250 -2.42 9.26 4.20
N TRP A 251 -2.03 9.71 5.40
CA TRP A 251 -2.91 9.72 6.57
C TRP A 251 -4.13 10.65 6.38
N LEU A 252 -3.92 11.85 5.84
CA LEU A 252 -5.02 12.76 5.45
C LEU A 252 -5.92 12.17 4.36
N LEU A 253 -5.32 11.52 3.36
CA LEU A 253 -6.03 10.91 2.24
C LEU A 253 -6.99 9.83 2.72
N GLU A 254 -6.54 8.95 3.63
CA GLU A 254 -7.39 7.92 4.24
C GLU A 254 -8.62 8.54 4.91
N ARG A 255 -8.43 9.59 5.70
CA ARG A 255 -9.55 10.26 6.39
C ARG A 255 -10.57 10.83 5.43
N SER A 256 -10.11 11.52 4.39
CA SER A 256 -11.00 12.04 3.36
C SER A 256 -11.74 10.93 2.62
N ALA A 257 -11.07 9.82 2.31
CA ALA A 257 -11.68 8.66 1.67
C ALA A 257 -12.76 8.01 2.56
N THR A 258 -12.47 7.92 3.85
CA THR A 258 -13.38 7.44 4.89
C THR A 258 -14.68 8.22 4.92
N VAL A 259 -14.60 9.55 4.96
CA VAL A 259 -15.77 10.45 4.97
C VAL A 259 -16.53 10.36 3.64
N ILE A 260 -15.81 10.32 2.51
CA ILE A 260 -16.44 10.16 1.19
C ILE A 260 -17.27 8.87 1.15
N ALA A 261 -16.73 7.74 1.62
CA ALA A 261 -17.46 6.48 1.64
C ALA A 261 -18.74 6.55 2.49
N GLU A 262 -18.67 7.15 3.68
CA GLU A 262 -19.79 7.25 4.61
C GLU A 262 -20.91 8.18 4.09
N GLU A 263 -20.54 9.37 3.61
CA GLU A 263 -21.49 10.39 3.16
C GLU A 263 -22.10 10.10 1.77
N THR A 264 -21.37 9.44 0.88
CA THR A 264 -21.88 9.07 -0.44
C THR A 264 -22.65 7.75 -0.45
N GLY A 265 -22.53 6.94 0.61
CA GLY A 265 -23.06 5.58 0.67
C GLY A 265 -22.30 4.58 -0.22
N LEU A 266 -21.13 4.96 -0.74
CA LEU A 266 -20.26 4.03 -1.47
C LEU A 266 -19.62 3.04 -0.50
N SER A 267 -19.40 1.81 -0.96
CA SER A 267 -18.68 0.83 -0.14
C SER A 267 -17.23 1.25 0.07
N GLN A 268 -16.67 0.96 1.25
CA GLN A 268 -15.26 1.17 1.56
C GLN A 268 -14.35 0.50 0.52
N ALA A 269 -14.76 -0.67 0.03
CA ALA A 269 -14.06 -1.37 -1.04
C ALA A 269 -14.04 -0.58 -2.37
N ALA A 270 -15.15 0.04 -2.76
CA ALA A 270 -15.22 0.81 -4.01
C ALA A 270 -14.34 2.06 -3.92
N VAL A 271 -14.40 2.80 -2.81
CA VAL A 271 -13.55 3.97 -2.58
C VAL A 271 -12.06 3.57 -2.55
N GLY A 272 -11.73 2.44 -1.93
CA GLY A 272 -10.35 1.95 -1.89
C GLY A 272 -9.80 1.61 -3.28
N VAL A 273 -10.53 0.85 -4.09
CA VAL A 273 -10.07 0.46 -5.43
C VAL A 273 -10.07 1.64 -6.40
N LEU A 274 -11.13 2.44 -6.42
CA LEU A 274 -11.34 3.46 -7.47
C LEU A 274 -10.75 4.83 -7.11
N MET A 275 -10.51 5.10 -5.84
CA MET A 275 -10.01 6.41 -5.40
C MET A 275 -8.63 6.29 -4.76
N THR A 276 -8.53 5.65 -3.59
CA THR A 276 -7.28 5.68 -2.82
C THR A 276 -6.14 5.03 -3.60
N SER A 277 -6.39 3.87 -4.21
CA SER A 277 -5.41 3.14 -5.02
C SER A 277 -4.87 3.99 -6.16
N ILE A 278 -5.74 4.73 -6.85
CA ILE A 278 -5.34 5.64 -7.94
C ILE A 278 -4.44 6.74 -7.39
N ALA A 279 -4.88 7.41 -6.32
CA ALA A 279 -4.13 8.51 -5.73
C ALA A 279 -2.74 8.08 -5.23
N THR A 280 -2.62 6.93 -4.58
CA THR A 280 -1.34 6.43 -4.05
C THR A 280 -0.40 5.90 -5.15
N SER A 281 -0.93 5.52 -6.31
CA SER A 281 -0.14 5.05 -7.46
C SER A 281 0.20 6.14 -8.48
N LEU A 282 -0.23 7.39 -8.26
CA LEU A 282 0.11 8.54 -9.13
C LEU A 282 1.62 8.77 -9.30
N PRO A 283 2.47 8.71 -8.25
CA PRO A 283 3.90 8.93 -8.40
C PRO A 283 4.52 7.99 -9.42
N GLU A 284 4.14 6.71 -9.33
CA GLU A 284 4.64 5.63 -10.17
C GLU A 284 4.18 5.78 -11.61
N LEU A 285 2.91 6.14 -11.83
CA LEU A 285 2.40 6.47 -13.17
C LEU A 285 3.25 7.54 -13.84
N VAL A 286 3.51 8.64 -13.12
CA VAL A 286 4.27 9.77 -13.67
C VAL A 286 5.69 9.35 -13.99
N THR A 287 6.36 8.59 -13.10
CA THR A 287 7.73 8.11 -13.34
C THR A 287 7.78 7.11 -14.49
N THR A 288 6.83 6.17 -14.59
CA THR A 288 6.75 5.20 -15.68
C THR A 288 6.53 5.89 -17.02
N VAL A 289 5.58 6.82 -17.10
CA VAL A 289 5.32 7.59 -18.34
C VAL A 289 6.53 8.46 -18.71
N ALA A 290 7.23 9.03 -17.73
CA ALA A 290 8.43 9.81 -17.97
C ALA A 290 9.59 8.96 -18.49
N ALA A 291 9.82 7.77 -17.91
CA ALA A 291 10.83 6.81 -18.37
C ALA A 291 10.57 6.36 -19.82
N VAL A 292 9.33 5.93 -20.08
CA VAL A 292 8.88 5.48 -21.40
C VAL A 292 9.05 6.57 -22.46
N ARG A 293 8.74 7.83 -22.13
CA ARG A 293 8.95 8.99 -23.03
C ARG A 293 10.43 9.30 -23.28
N ARG A 294 11.31 9.01 -22.33
CA ARG A 294 12.77 9.18 -22.48
C ARG A 294 13.41 8.04 -23.25
N GLY A 295 12.67 6.98 -23.56
CA GLY A 295 13.16 5.80 -24.28
C GLY A 295 13.94 4.83 -23.40
N HIS A 296 13.68 4.85 -22.09
CA HIS A 296 14.21 3.92 -21.09
C HIS A 296 13.15 2.87 -20.76
#